data_AF-A0A941PT44-F1
#
_entry.id   AF-A0A941PT44-F1
#
_cell.length_a   1.000
_cell.length_b   1.000
_cell.length_c   1.000
_cell.angle_alpha   90.00
_cell.angle_beta   90.00
_cell.angle_gamma   90.00
#
_symmetry.space_group_name_H-M   'P 1'
#
loop_
_entity.id
_entity.type
_entity.pdbx_description
1 polymer ?
#
loop_
_entity_poly.entity_id
_entity_poly.type
_entity_poly.pdbx_seq_one_letter_code
_entity_poly.pdbx_strand_id
1 'polypeptide(L)'
;MATPPRKSARPRPAPAEPDAAAPDTLHTAPDNIWLAGLGALASAQANAQAEGTKAFEALVQQGLQMQARTQALAKEQWNEAAQRMGAFTAETAGAAGSWDRLGGIFEGRVARALASMGMPAASELAELRQRVQALEQALAALQAPPAKPKPAAPRGAGRKPKPAP
;
A
#
# COMPACT_ATOMS: atom_id res chain seq x y z
N MET A 1 -24.57 7.22 -90.89
CA MET A 1 -24.54 5.74 -90.89
C MET A 1 -23.86 5.34 -89.58
N ALA A 2 -24.62 5.16 -88.48
CA ALA A 2 -25.35 3.93 -88.12
C ALA A 2 -24.35 2.82 -87.69
N THR A 3 -24.41 2.16 -86.53
CA THR A 3 -25.46 1.97 -85.50
C THR A 3 -24.83 1.19 -84.30
N PRO A 4 -25.53 1.05 -83.15
CA PRO A 4 -25.01 0.65 -81.83
C PRO A 4 -25.04 -0.88 -81.58
N PRO A 5 -24.81 -1.35 -80.32
CA PRO A 5 -25.99 -1.81 -79.57
C PRO A 5 -25.97 -1.64 -78.02
N ARG A 6 -27.20 -1.41 -77.51
CA ARG A 6 -27.89 -1.91 -76.29
C ARG A 6 -27.27 -1.67 -74.90
N LYS A 7 -27.93 -0.93 -73.99
CA LYS A 7 -29.26 -1.10 -73.34
C LYS A 7 -29.16 -1.83 -71.98
N SER A 8 -29.24 -1.00 -70.93
CA SER A 8 -29.90 -1.18 -69.63
C SER A 8 -29.31 -2.11 -68.53
N ALA A 9 -29.10 -1.44 -67.38
CA ALA A 9 -29.43 -1.83 -66.00
C ALA A 9 -28.37 -2.54 -65.14
N ARG A 10 -27.82 -1.79 -64.16
CA ARG A 10 -28.12 -2.05 -62.74
C ARG A 10 -27.96 -0.75 -61.93
N PRO A 11 -28.90 -0.41 -61.02
CA PRO A 11 -28.79 0.80 -60.23
C PRO A 11 -27.64 0.67 -59.22
N ARG A 12 -26.85 1.73 -59.11
CA ARG A 12 -25.88 1.92 -58.03
C ARG A 12 -26.68 2.14 -56.75
N PRO A 13 -26.53 1.33 -55.68
CA PRO A 13 -27.12 1.68 -54.40
C PRO A 13 -26.41 2.94 -53.90
N ALA A 14 -27.18 3.99 -53.68
CA ALA A 14 -26.75 5.12 -52.85
C ALA A 14 -26.37 4.62 -51.45
N PRO A 15 -25.45 5.28 -50.73
CA PRO A 15 -25.12 4.91 -49.36
C PRO A 15 -26.35 5.19 -48.49
N ALA A 16 -26.98 4.12 -48.02
CA ALA A 16 -27.96 4.21 -46.95
C ALA A 16 -27.20 4.11 -45.64
N GLU A 17 -26.85 5.27 -45.07
CA GLU A 17 -26.77 5.36 -43.61
C GLU A 17 -28.21 5.34 -43.09
N PRO A 18 -28.45 4.54 -42.04
CA PRO A 18 -29.04 5.14 -40.86
C PRO A 18 -28.18 4.84 -39.64
N ASP A 19 -27.84 5.93 -38.97
CA ASP A 19 -27.31 6.03 -37.62
C ASP A 19 -28.13 5.15 -36.64
N ALA A 20 -27.46 4.20 -35.98
CA ALA A 20 -27.93 3.56 -34.75
C ALA A 20 -26.73 2.94 -34.04
N ALA A 21 -26.39 3.54 -32.90
CA ALA A 21 -25.39 3.08 -31.95
C ALA A 21 -25.36 1.56 -31.76
N ALA A 22 -24.21 0.95 -32.02
CA ALA A 22 -23.87 -0.38 -31.56
C ALA A 22 -22.61 -0.30 -30.67
N PRO A 23 -22.74 -0.09 -29.35
CA PRO A 23 -21.75 -0.60 -28.43
C PRO A 23 -21.99 -2.12 -28.26
N ASP A 24 -20.90 -2.87 -28.03
CA ASP A 24 -20.90 -4.24 -27.49
C ASP A 24 -20.80 -5.46 -28.44
N THR A 25 -20.19 -5.36 -29.62
CA THR A 25 -19.57 -6.55 -30.26
C THR A 25 -18.09 -6.75 -29.86
N LEU A 26 -17.50 -5.78 -29.16
CA LEU A 26 -16.13 -5.85 -28.68
C LEU A 26 -15.95 -6.82 -27.49
N HIS A 27 -17.04 -7.23 -26.82
CA HIS A 27 -16.97 -8.09 -25.63
C HIS A 27 -17.04 -9.60 -25.90
N THR A 28 -17.45 -10.05 -27.09
CA THR A 28 -17.41 -11.48 -27.52
C THR A 28 -16.26 -11.79 -28.49
N ALA A 29 -15.57 -10.75 -28.95
CA ALA A 29 -14.41 -10.86 -29.82
C ALA A 29 -13.13 -11.41 -29.15
N PRO A 30 -12.81 -11.17 -27.86
CA PRO A 30 -11.50 -11.54 -27.32
C PRO A 30 -11.32 -13.06 -27.17
N ASP A 31 -12.38 -13.79 -26.78
CA ASP A 31 -12.33 -15.26 -26.66
C ASP A 31 -12.13 -15.95 -28.02
N ASN A 32 -12.81 -15.44 -29.05
CA ASN A 32 -12.65 -15.94 -30.42
C ASN A 32 -11.28 -15.58 -31.01
N ILE A 33 -10.73 -14.40 -30.70
CA ILE A 33 -9.38 -14.00 -31.13
C ILE A 33 -8.32 -14.88 -30.45
N TRP A 34 -8.50 -15.20 -29.18
CA TRP A 34 -7.55 -16.03 -28.44
C TRP A 34 -7.60 -17.51 -28.86
N LEU A 35 -8.80 -18.06 -29.05
CA LEU A 35 -9.00 -19.41 -29.59
C LEU A 35 -8.52 -19.52 -31.04
N ALA A 36 -8.76 -18.50 -31.87
CA ALA A 36 -8.20 -18.42 -33.23
C ALA A 36 -6.67 -18.28 -33.20
N GLY A 37 -6.11 -17.56 -32.22
CA GLY A 37 -4.67 -17.48 -32.00
C GLY A 37 -4.04 -18.82 -31.65
N LEU A 38 -4.68 -19.62 -30.78
CA LEU A 38 -4.23 -20.98 -30.44
C LEU A 38 -4.45 -21.97 -31.58
N GLY A 39 -5.55 -21.86 -32.34
CA GLY A 39 -5.79 -22.69 -33.52
C GLY A 39 -4.80 -22.43 -34.65
N ALA A 40 -4.46 -21.15 -34.90
CA ALA A 40 -3.45 -20.76 -35.87
C ALA A 40 -2.04 -21.21 -35.45
N LEU A 41 -1.69 -21.08 -34.16
CA LEU A 41 -0.41 -21.56 -33.62
C LEU A 41 -0.29 -23.09 -33.72
N ALA A 42 -1.36 -23.83 -33.41
CA ALA A 42 -1.37 -25.29 -33.56
C ALA A 42 -1.20 -25.73 -35.02
N SER A 43 -1.82 -25.01 -35.97
CA SER A 43 -1.67 -25.28 -37.41
C SER A 43 -0.28 -24.93 -37.95
N ALA A 44 0.35 -23.87 -37.42
CA ALA A 44 1.72 -23.51 -37.71
C ALA A 44 2.70 -24.56 -37.15
N GLN A 45 2.43 -25.11 -35.96
CA GLN A 45 3.25 -26.15 -35.35
C GLN A 45 3.19 -27.48 -36.10
N ALA A 46 2.07 -27.80 -36.76
CA ALA A 46 1.93 -28.98 -37.60
C ALA A 46 2.72 -28.87 -38.91
N ASN A 47 2.73 -27.69 -39.55
CA ASN A 47 3.44 -27.46 -40.82
C ASN A 47 4.94 -27.18 -40.66
N ALA A 48 5.37 -26.83 -39.45
CA ALA A 48 6.75 -26.46 -39.17
C ALA A 48 7.60 -27.59 -38.56
N GLN A 49 7.16 -28.85 -38.42
CA GLN A 49 7.96 -29.83 -37.64
C GLN A 49 9.39 -30.09 -38.16
N ALA A 50 9.63 -30.05 -39.49
CA ALA A 50 10.96 -30.29 -40.06
C ALA A 50 11.87 -29.04 -40.09
N GLU A 51 11.34 -27.88 -40.47
CA GLU A 51 12.10 -26.60 -40.49
C GLU A 51 12.08 -25.87 -39.15
N GLY A 52 11.04 -26.12 -38.36
CA GLY A 52 10.79 -25.55 -37.04
C GLY A 52 11.58 -26.18 -35.92
N THR A 53 12.20 -27.36 -36.10
CA THR A 53 13.15 -27.87 -35.08
C THR A 53 14.43 -27.02 -35.04
N LYS A 54 14.95 -26.59 -36.21
CA LYS A 54 16.09 -25.66 -36.29
C LYS A 54 15.70 -24.24 -35.88
N ALA A 55 14.52 -23.77 -36.28
CA ALA A 55 14.01 -22.48 -35.83
C ALA A 55 13.72 -22.47 -34.31
N PHE A 56 13.24 -23.59 -33.76
CA PHE A 56 13.04 -23.76 -32.32
C PHE A 56 14.36 -23.75 -31.56
N GLU A 57 15.37 -24.48 -32.02
CA GLU A 57 16.70 -24.47 -31.39
C GLU A 57 17.33 -23.07 -31.44
N ALA A 58 17.18 -22.35 -32.56
CA ALA A 58 17.62 -20.97 -32.69
C ALA A 58 16.85 -20.03 -31.74
N LEU A 59 15.53 -20.20 -31.60
CA LEU A 59 14.70 -19.43 -30.68
C LEU A 59 15.00 -19.76 -29.22
N VAL A 60 15.31 -21.02 -28.89
CA VAL A 60 15.74 -21.43 -27.54
C VAL A 60 17.09 -20.82 -27.22
N GLN A 61 18.05 -20.85 -28.15
CA GLN A 61 19.34 -20.17 -27.98
C GLN A 61 19.17 -18.65 -27.81
N GLN A 62 18.29 -18.04 -28.61
CA GLN A 62 17.96 -16.62 -28.47
C GLN A 62 17.27 -16.32 -27.12
N GLY A 63 16.41 -17.22 -26.64
CA GLY A 63 15.77 -17.13 -25.32
C GLY A 63 16.78 -17.24 -24.17
N LEU A 64 17.73 -18.17 -24.26
CA LEU A 64 18.83 -18.31 -23.31
C LEU A 64 19.73 -17.07 -23.30
N GLN A 65 20.06 -16.53 -24.47
CA GLN A 65 20.82 -15.28 -24.58
C GLN A 65 20.03 -14.08 -24.06
N MET A 66 18.73 -14.00 -24.32
CA MET A 66 17.86 -12.95 -23.81
C MET A 66 17.74 -13.04 -22.29
N GLN A 67 17.58 -14.23 -21.73
CA GLN A 67 17.57 -14.47 -20.29
C GLN A 67 18.90 -14.08 -19.65
N ALA A 68 20.03 -14.45 -20.26
CA ALA A 68 21.36 -14.07 -19.77
C ALA A 68 21.56 -12.54 -19.78
N ARG A 69 21.14 -11.87 -20.86
CA ARG A 69 21.18 -10.40 -20.96
C ARG A 69 20.27 -9.73 -19.92
N THR A 70 19.05 -10.22 -19.75
CA THR A 70 18.11 -9.70 -18.74
C THR A 70 18.63 -9.93 -17.32
N GLN A 71 19.24 -11.08 -17.02
CA GLN A 71 19.86 -11.32 -15.72
C GLN A 71 21.07 -10.41 -15.46
N ALA A 72 21.88 -10.12 -16.49
CA ALA A 72 23.00 -9.19 -16.36
C ALA A 72 22.52 -7.76 -16.07
N LEU A 73 21.57 -7.26 -16.87
CA LEU A 73 20.96 -5.95 -16.66
C LEU A 73 20.23 -5.87 -15.32
N ALA A 74 19.51 -6.93 -14.92
CA ALA A 74 18.90 -6.98 -13.61
C ALA A 74 19.96 -6.88 -12.52
N LYS A 75 21.05 -7.66 -12.58
CA LYS A 75 22.14 -7.59 -11.58
C LYS A 75 22.76 -6.20 -11.49
N GLU A 76 22.96 -5.52 -12.61
CA GLU A 76 23.47 -4.14 -12.64
C GLU A 76 22.48 -3.17 -12.00
N GLN A 77 21.20 -3.23 -12.39
CA GLN A 77 20.14 -2.40 -11.81
C GLN A 77 19.92 -2.68 -10.32
N TRP A 78 19.99 -3.94 -9.90
CA TRP A 78 19.89 -4.34 -8.50
C TRP A 78 21.09 -3.86 -7.70
N ASN A 79 22.31 -3.96 -8.24
CA ASN A 79 23.50 -3.45 -7.59
C ASN A 79 23.47 -1.92 -7.48
N GLU A 80 23.02 -1.21 -8.51
CA GLU A 80 22.88 0.25 -8.49
C GLU A 80 21.77 0.69 -7.52
N ALA A 81 20.63 -0.01 -7.50
CA ALA A 81 19.56 0.23 -6.54
C ALA A 81 20.01 -0.10 -5.10
N ALA A 82 20.75 -1.19 -4.90
CA ALA A 82 21.31 -1.56 -3.61
C ALA A 82 22.36 -0.54 -3.15
N GLN A 83 23.17 0.00 -4.06
CA GLN A 83 24.11 1.09 -3.74
C GLN A 83 23.38 2.39 -3.42
N ARG A 84 22.34 2.77 -4.18
CA ARG A 84 21.50 3.94 -3.87
C ARG A 84 20.78 3.78 -2.53
N MET A 85 20.26 2.59 -2.24
CA MET A 85 19.63 2.26 -0.96
C MET A 85 20.65 2.25 0.18
N GLY A 86 21.87 1.75 -0.06
CA GLY A 86 22.99 1.80 0.87
C GLY A 86 23.45 3.22 1.17
N ALA A 87 23.54 4.07 0.15
CA ALA A 87 23.87 5.48 0.28
C ALA A 87 22.77 6.25 1.03
N PHE A 88 21.50 5.99 0.68
CA PHE A 88 20.36 6.56 1.38
C PHE A 88 20.30 6.10 2.83
N THR A 89 20.52 4.81 3.12
CA THR A 89 20.56 4.28 4.51
C THR A 89 21.73 4.84 5.31
N ALA A 90 22.90 5.06 4.70
CA ALA A 90 24.04 5.70 5.33
C ALA A 90 23.80 7.20 5.61
N GLU A 91 23.20 7.93 4.66
CA GLU A 91 22.81 9.33 4.83
C GLU A 91 21.75 9.47 5.93
N THR A 92 20.78 8.56 5.96
CA THR A 92 19.71 8.56 6.95
C THR A 92 20.16 8.12 8.34
N ALA A 93 21.17 7.26 8.45
CA ALA A 93 21.85 6.97 9.72
C ALA A 93 22.58 8.21 10.28
N GLY A 94 23.18 9.04 9.41
CA GLY A 94 23.73 10.35 9.79
C GLY A 94 22.67 11.42 10.04
N ALA A 95 21.49 11.26 9.46
CA ALA A 95 20.37 12.20 9.53
C ALA A 95 19.26 11.73 10.49
N ALA A 96 19.59 11.01 11.56
CA ALA A 96 18.62 10.57 12.58
C ALA A 96 17.71 11.73 13.09
N GLY A 97 18.24 12.95 13.18
CA GLY A 97 17.45 14.14 13.52
C GLY A 97 16.46 14.60 12.45
N SER A 98 16.68 14.27 11.17
CA SER A 98 15.72 14.51 10.09
C SER A 98 14.56 13.53 10.12
N TRP A 99 14.81 12.27 10.50
CA TRP A 99 13.77 11.26 10.73
C TRP A 99 12.92 11.58 11.95
N ASP A 100 13.53 12.07 13.02
CA ASP A 100 12.81 12.55 14.20
C ASP A 100 11.87 13.71 13.85
N ARG A 101 12.33 14.67 13.03
CA ARG A 101 11.52 15.79 12.55
C ARG A 101 10.39 15.34 11.61
N LEU A 102 10.64 14.35 10.74
CA LEU A 102 9.59 13.73 9.91
C LEU A 102 8.60 12.94 10.78
N GLY A 103 9.08 12.29 11.83
CA GLY A 103 8.27 11.64 12.86
C GLY A 103 7.28 12.62 13.49
N GLY A 104 7.74 13.81 13.89
CA GLY A 104 6.86 14.85 14.42
C GLY A 104 5.80 15.36 13.43
N ILE A 105 6.13 15.47 12.14
CA ILE A 105 5.17 15.88 11.09
C ILE A 105 4.14 14.77 10.83
N PHE A 106 4.60 13.52 10.78
CA PHE A 106 3.74 12.36 10.62
C PHE A 106 2.79 12.22 11.82
N GLU A 107 3.31 12.32 13.03
CA GLU A 107 2.54 12.29 14.26
C GLU A 107 1.50 13.42 14.28
N GLY A 108 1.87 14.64 13.88
CA GLY A 108 0.92 15.75 13.74
C GLY A 108 -0.19 15.49 12.71
N ARG A 109 0.12 14.81 11.59
CA ARG A 109 -0.91 14.43 10.60
C ARG A 109 -1.79 13.28 11.08
N VAL A 110 -1.21 12.27 11.72
CA VAL A 110 -1.95 11.16 12.33
C VAL A 110 -2.85 11.67 13.45
N ALA A 111 -2.34 12.52 14.33
CA ALA A 111 -3.12 13.16 15.38
C ALA A 111 -4.29 13.98 14.81
N ARG A 112 -4.07 14.75 13.73
CA ARG A 112 -5.15 15.49 13.06
C ARG A 112 -6.19 14.57 12.41
N ALA A 113 -5.77 13.46 11.81
CA ALA A 113 -6.68 12.47 11.24
C ALA A 113 -7.52 11.79 12.35
N LEU A 114 -6.88 11.37 13.44
CA LEU A 114 -7.54 10.79 14.60
C LEU A 114 -8.53 11.78 15.26
N ALA A 115 -8.13 13.04 15.41
CA ALA A 115 -9.00 14.10 15.92
C ALA A 115 -10.20 14.35 15.00
N SER A 116 -10.02 14.29 13.67
CA SER A 116 -11.13 14.42 12.71
C SER A 116 -12.14 13.27 12.78
N MET A 117 -11.71 12.11 13.27
CA MET A 117 -12.56 10.95 13.55
C MET A 117 -13.16 10.97 14.97
N GLY A 118 -12.91 12.03 15.75
CA GLY A 118 -13.43 12.19 17.11
C GLY A 118 -12.68 11.40 18.18
N MET A 119 -11.46 10.91 17.89
CA MET A 119 -10.64 10.28 18.91
C MET A 119 -10.07 11.36 19.86
N PRO A 120 -10.25 11.23 21.19
CA PRO A 120 -9.66 12.16 22.15
C PRO A 120 -8.13 12.02 22.18
N ALA A 121 -7.44 13.13 22.45
CA ALA A 121 -5.97 13.13 22.50
C ALA A 121 -5.46 12.35 23.72
N ALA A 122 -4.24 11.81 23.62
CA ALA A 122 -3.62 11.05 24.72
C ALA A 122 -3.45 11.89 26.00
N SER A 123 -3.18 13.19 25.86
CA SER A 123 -3.09 14.14 26.98
C SER A 123 -4.42 14.32 27.70
N GLU A 124 -5.52 14.47 26.97
CA GLU A 124 -6.86 14.63 27.54
C GLU A 124 -7.29 13.38 28.32
N LEU A 125 -6.98 12.19 27.79
CA LEU A 125 -7.22 10.93 28.49
C LEU A 125 -6.40 10.83 29.78
N ALA A 126 -5.15 11.31 29.78
CA ALA A 126 -4.29 11.32 30.95
C ALA A 126 -4.82 12.26 32.04
N GLU A 127 -5.25 13.47 31.68
CA GLU A 127 -5.89 14.41 32.60
C GLU A 127 -7.17 13.82 33.20
N LEU A 128 -8.01 13.20 32.37
CA LEU A 128 -9.25 12.58 32.84
C LEU A 128 -8.94 11.44 33.82
N ARG A 129 -7.94 10.60 33.53
CA ARG A 129 -7.49 9.54 34.45
C ARG A 129 -7.02 10.10 35.78
N GLN A 130 -6.27 11.20 35.79
CA GLN A 130 -5.85 11.85 37.03
C GLN A 130 -7.04 12.37 37.84
N ARG A 131 -8.02 13.00 37.18
CA ARG A 131 -9.25 13.47 37.85
C ARG A 131 -10.05 12.31 38.44
N VAL A 132 -10.18 11.20 37.71
CA VAL A 132 -10.84 9.99 38.20
C VAL A 132 -10.12 9.45 39.43
N GLN A 133 -8.79 9.32 39.39
CA GLN A 133 -8.01 8.86 40.55
C GLN A 133 -8.17 9.79 41.76
N ALA A 134 -8.16 11.11 41.56
CA ALA A 134 -8.37 12.07 42.64
C ALA A 134 -9.78 11.95 43.24
N LEU A 135 -10.80 11.74 42.41
CA LEU A 135 -12.18 11.53 42.85
C LEU A 135 -12.35 10.20 43.57
N GLU A 136 -11.72 9.13 43.09
CA GLU A 136 -11.71 7.82 43.76
C GLU A 136 -11.06 7.90 45.14
N GLN A 137 -9.95 8.64 45.27
CA GLN A 137 -9.31 8.88 46.56
C GLN A 137 -10.18 9.70 47.51
N ALA A 138 -10.83 10.76 47.01
CA ALA A 138 -11.77 11.54 47.81
C ALA A 138 -12.96 10.69 48.26
N LEU A 139 -13.53 9.89 47.37
CA LEU A 139 -14.63 9.00 47.69
C LEU A 139 -14.23 7.94 48.72
N ALA A 140 -13.03 7.34 48.58
CA ALA A 140 -12.49 6.40 49.55
C ALA A 140 -12.29 7.05 50.93
N ALA A 141 -11.86 8.31 50.97
CA ALA A 141 -11.72 9.07 52.21
C ALA A 141 -13.09 9.38 52.85
N LEU A 142 -14.14 9.66 52.06
CA LEU A 142 -15.50 9.88 52.57
C LEU A 142 -16.19 8.57 53.00
N GLN A 143 -15.90 7.45 52.37
CA GLN A 143 -16.46 6.14 52.71
C GLN A 143 -15.68 5.42 53.82
N ALA A 144 -14.48 5.90 54.16
CA ALA A 144 -13.72 5.37 55.27
C ALA A 144 -14.53 5.54 56.57
N PRO A 145 -14.84 4.45 57.29
CA PRO A 145 -15.52 4.56 58.57
C PRO A 145 -14.68 5.43 59.52
N PRO A 146 -15.31 6.23 60.40
CA PRO A 146 -14.57 7.10 61.30
C PRO A 146 -13.54 6.27 62.07
N ALA A 147 -12.26 6.57 61.82
CA ALA A 147 -11.17 5.91 62.51
C ALA A 147 -11.37 6.14 64.02
N LYS A 148 -11.70 5.07 64.74
CA LYS A 148 -11.82 5.10 66.20
C LYS A 148 -10.52 5.70 66.74
N PRO A 149 -10.58 6.75 67.57
CA PRO A 149 -9.38 7.37 68.09
C PRO A 149 -8.58 6.30 68.84
N LYS A 150 -7.36 6.04 68.37
CA LYS A 150 -6.41 5.18 69.06
C LYS A 150 -6.14 5.83 70.43
N PRO A 151 -6.27 5.11 71.56
CA PRO A 151 -6.03 5.70 72.87
C PRO A 151 -4.60 6.26 72.89
N ALA A 152 -4.47 7.55 73.20
CA ALA A 152 -3.17 8.16 73.41
C ALA A 152 -2.50 7.47 74.61
N ALA A 153 -1.33 6.89 74.38
CA ALA A 153 -0.51 6.35 75.46
C ALA A 153 -0.17 7.47 76.47
N PRO A 154 -0.22 7.22 77.78
CA PRO A 154 0.02 8.24 78.77
C PRO A 154 1.46 8.74 78.65
N ARG A 155 1.61 10.06 78.42
CA ARG A 155 2.91 10.74 78.49
C ARG A 155 3.44 10.65 79.91
N GLY A 156 4.44 9.81 80.12
CA GLY A 156 5.19 9.71 81.37
C GLY A 156 5.82 11.05 81.75
N ALA A 157 5.57 11.46 82.98
CA ALA A 157 6.13 12.65 83.58
C ALA A 157 7.63 12.47 83.88
N GLY A 158 8.41 13.51 83.61
CA GLY A 158 9.61 13.84 84.38
C GLY A 158 10.94 13.31 83.86
N ARG A 159 11.71 14.22 83.22
CA ARG A 159 13.13 14.37 83.51
C ARG A 159 13.57 15.79 83.19
N LYS A 160 13.83 16.58 84.24
CA LYS A 160 14.51 17.88 84.13
C LYS A 160 15.96 17.66 83.68
N PRO A 161 16.52 18.48 82.78
CA PRO A 161 17.96 18.45 82.52
C PRO A 161 18.70 19.23 83.62
N LYS A 162 19.82 18.68 84.09
CA LYS A 162 20.79 19.37 84.97
C LYS A 162 21.91 19.93 84.09
N PRO A 163 22.33 21.20 84.24
CA PRO A 163 23.42 21.76 83.46
C PRO A 163 24.79 21.37 84.04
N ALA A 164 25.78 21.32 83.15
CA ALA A 164 27.19 21.02 83.40
C ALA A 164 27.91 22.12 84.19
N PRO A 165 29.12 21.84 84.69
CA PRO A 165 30.31 22.41 84.04
C PRO A 165 31.17 21.36 83.33
#